data_AF-A0A0K1ETU1-F1
#
_entry.id   AF-A0A0K1ETU1-F1
#
_cell.length_a   1.000
_cell.length_b   1.000
_cell.length_c   1.000
_cell.angle_alpha   90.00
_cell.angle_beta   90.00
_cell.angle_gamma   90.00
#
_symmetry.space_group_name_H-M   'P 1'
#
loop_
_entity.id
_entity.type
_entity.pdbx_description
1 polymer ?
#
loop_
_entity_poly.entity_id
_entity_poly.type
_entity_poly.pdbx_seq_one_letter_code
_entity_poly.pdbx_strand_id
1 'polypeptide(L)'
;MITPWDAQPGTLAALNRVWTAAAPALLLIAYLLLGLAAYGIRGLARGRFRDEEMDTRGLGGLTTARARHFFAWLMRPMWRGLAAAEVPPNAITTLSVGLAIGAGVALAAGRFSLGGWLYVCAGALDFLDGRVARETGRASSGGAALDSVLDRYCESAVLVGLCWYYRTNWVLFPCLLALTGSLFVPYVRARGEALGATMKDVGFMQRPERILVLGLSVALSPIFEALYAPLEVRPVHYLAIVGVGLVAVTSHITAIQRLVHLVHSLGDGESTDHRPLPRSIIVSVLATALDFSVVRLLLRQWGLSAPLATALGCVAGGVLAFLLSRSWVFEADAGPRARQAGRFLFVSGTSAGLNAGGVALLLLLPSMNNQVAWVVTRAVVFLTWNYPLLRDHVFSSALRGESISDASAGPVSLAHAGGRDAPQS
;
A
#
# COMPACT_ATOMS: atom_id res chain seq x y z
N MET A 1 -24.27 24.49 21.56
CA MET A 1 -23.26 25.45 21.08
C MET A 1 -23.00 25.17 19.62
N ILE A 2 -23.43 26.08 18.75
CA ILE A 2 -23.13 26.05 17.31
C ILE A 2 -21.71 26.60 17.18
N THR A 3 -20.76 25.76 16.78
CA THR A 3 -19.38 26.20 16.53
C THR A 3 -19.35 27.03 15.24
N PRO A 4 -18.39 27.94 15.04
CA PRO A 4 -18.25 28.66 13.77
C PRO A 4 -18.02 27.76 12.53
N TRP A 5 -17.76 26.46 12.74
CA TRP A 5 -17.70 25.42 11.69
C TRP A 5 -19.06 24.80 11.34
N ASP A 6 -20.11 25.11 12.10
CA ASP A 6 -21.50 24.80 11.80
C ASP A 6 -22.14 25.90 10.92
N ALA A 7 -21.36 26.89 10.46
CA ALA A 7 -21.76 27.81 9.41
C ALA A 7 -22.06 27.01 8.14
N GLN A 8 -23.36 26.87 7.87
CA GLN A 8 -23.98 25.93 6.91
C GLN A 8 -23.10 25.56 5.70
N PRO A 9 -22.39 24.42 5.75
CA PRO A 9 -21.82 23.84 4.54
C PRO A 9 -22.99 23.38 3.68
N GLY A 10 -23.19 23.96 2.49
CA GLY A 10 -24.18 23.45 1.52
C GLY A 10 -25.31 24.38 1.06
N THR A 11 -25.20 25.70 1.20
CA THR A 11 -26.26 26.63 0.72
C THR A 11 -26.27 26.89 -0.78
N LEU A 12 -25.42 26.21 -1.57
CA LEU A 12 -25.49 26.33 -3.02
C LEU A 12 -26.73 25.59 -3.55
N ALA A 13 -27.58 26.32 -4.26
CA ALA A 13 -28.65 25.75 -5.07
C ALA A 13 -28.11 24.58 -5.91
N ALA A 14 -28.92 23.53 -6.12
CA ALA A 14 -28.49 22.31 -6.83
C ALA A 14 -27.80 22.62 -8.17
N LEU A 15 -28.32 23.61 -8.92
CA LEU A 15 -27.72 24.07 -10.17
C LEU A 15 -26.31 24.66 -9.99
N ASN A 16 -26.05 25.41 -8.93
CA ASN A 16 -24.72 25.96 -8.63
C ASN A 16 -23.74 24.87 -8.21
N ARG A 17 -24.19 23.82 -7.52
CA ARG A 17 -23.37 22.64 -7.23
C ARG A 17 -22.93 21.93 -8.52
N VAL A 18 -23.84 21.79 -9.48
CA VAL A 18 -23.52 21.22 -10.78
C VAL A 18 -22.51 22.09 -11.52
N TRP A 19 -22.76 23.40 -11.68
CA TRP A 19 -21.87 24.25 -12.48
C TRP A 19 -20.49 24.45 -11.88
N THR A 20 -20.39 24.59 -10.56
CA THR A 20 -19.07 24.70 -9.90
C THR A 20 -18.24 23.43 -10.10
N ALA A 21 -18.85 22.25 -10.17
CA ALA A 21 -18.17 20.99 -10.48
C ALA A 21 -17.91 20.80 -11.98
N ALA A 22 -18.91 21.06 -12.82
CA ALA A 22 -18.89 20.74 -14.24
C ALA A 22 -18.13 21.76 -15.08
N ALA A 23 -18.19 23.06 -14.78
CA ALA A 23 -17.55 24.08 -15.61
C ALA A 23 -16.03 23.89 -15.74
N PRO A 24 -15.27 23.67 -14.66
CA PRO A 24 -13.84 23.41 -14.80
C PRO A 24 -13.54 22.09 -15.53
N ALA A 25 -14.38 21.05 -15.35
CA ALA A 25 -14.25 19.80 -16.10
C ALA A 25 -14.51 19.98 -17.59
N LEU A 26 -15.55 20.72 -17.98
CA LEU A 26 -15.85 21.00 -19.38
C LEU A 26 -14.73 21.81 -20.04
N LEU A 27 -14.17 22.79 -19.34
CA LEU A 27 -13.00 23.55 -19.80
C LEU A 27 -11.77 22.63 -19.95
N LEU A 28 -11.50 21.77 -18.97
CA LEU A 28 -10.40 20.81 -19.04
C LEU A 28 -10.57 19.81 -20.18
N ILE A 29 -11.78 19.27 -20.38
CA ILE A 29 -12.11 18.37 -21.48
C ILE A 29 -11.92 19.08 -22.82
N ALA A 30 -12.45 20.29 -22.98
CA ALA A 30 -12.27 21.07 -24.19
C ALA A 30 -10.78 21.32 -24.48
N TYR A 31 -10.00 21.71 -23.46
CA TYR A 31 -8.55 21.89 -23.57
C TYR A 31 -7.83 20.61 -23.98
N LEU A 32 -8.17 19.46 -23.38
CA LEU A 32 -7.58 18.16 -23.71
C LEU A 32 -7.94 17.70 -25.12
N LEU A 33 -9.18 17.88 -25.56
CA LEU A 33 -9.64 17.50 -26.90
C LEU A 33 -9.01 18.37 -27.98
N LEU A 34 -8.98 19.69 -27.78
CA LEU A 34 -8.29 20.62 -28.69
C LEU A 34 -6.79 20.32 -28.74
N GLY A 35 -6.18 20.07 -27.59
CA GLY A 35 -4.79 19.63 -27.48
C GLY A 35 -4.54 18.34 -28.25
N LEU A 36 -5.42 17.33 -28.11
CA LEU A 36 -5.29 16.04 -28.78
C LEU A 36 -5.42 16.17 -30.30
N ALA A 37 -6.37 16.99 -30.78
CA ALA A 37 -6.52 17.29 -32.20
C ALA A 37 -5.24 17.97 -32.75
N ALA A 38 -4.74 18.99 -32.06
CA ALA A 38 -3.51 19.68 -32.43
C ALA A 38 -2.27 18.75 -32.38
N TYR A 39 -2.21 17.84 -31.40
CA TYR A 39 -1.16 16.83 -31.28
C TYR A 39 -1.20 15.83 -32.45
N GLY A 40 -2.41 15.41 -32.85
CA GLY A 40 -2.62 14.56 -34.02
C GLY A 40 -2.15 15.21 -35.31
N ILE A 41 -2.55 16.47 -35.55
CA ILE A 41 -2.12 17.28 -36.71
C ILE A 41 -0.60 17.42 -36.72
N ARG A 42 0.00 17.77 -35.57
CA ARG A 42 1.47 17.81 -35.43
C ARG A 42 2.10 16.47 -35.73
N GLY A 43 1.53 15.37 -35.23
CA GLY A 43 2.05 14.01 -35.42
C GLY A 43 2.14 13.62 -36.89
N LEU A 44 1.16 14.05 -37.70
CA LEU A 44 1.17 13.88 -39.15
C LEU A 44 2.22 14.76 -39.83
N ALA A 45 2.43 16.00 -39.36
CA ALA A 45 3.33 16.96 -40.00
C ALA A 45 4.81 16.85 -39.58
N ARG A 46 5.11 16.54 -38.32
CA ARG A 46 6.45 16.64 -37.71
C ARG A 46 6.85 15.41 -36.89
N GLY A 47 6.09 14.32 -37.02
CA GLY A 47 6.28 13.12 -36.21
C GLY A 47 5.83 13.28 -34.75
N ARG A 48 5.89 12.17 -34.01
CA ARG A 48 5.43 12.11 -32.62
C ARG A 48 6.39 12.85 -31.71
N PHE A 49 5.85 13.64 -30.77
CA PHE A 49 6.66 14.23 -29.70
C PHE A 49 7.10 13.13 -28.74
N ARG A 50 8.38 13.14 -28.38
CA ARG A 50 8.97 12.24 -27.41
C ARG A 50 9.68 13.05 -26.34
N ASP A 51 9.37 12.73 -25.10
CA ASP A 51 9.94 13.33 -23.91
C ASP A 51 10.76 12.26 -23.16
N GLU A 52 12.09 12.39 -23.21
CA GLU A 52 13.00 11.37 -22.63
C GLU A 52 12.77 11.17 -21.13
N GLU A 53 12.33 12.21 -20.41
CA GLU A 53 11.98 12.11 -18.99
C GLU A 53 10.76 11.22 -18.76
N MET A 54 9.75 11.26 -19.64
CA MET A 54 8.59 10.37 -19.52
C MET A 54 8.96 8.90 -19.71
N ASP A 55 10.00 8.62 -20.50
CA ASP A 55 10.54 7.27 -20.68
C ASP A 55 11.32 6.80 -19.44
N THR A 56 11.91 7.72 -18.67
CA THR A 56 12.61 7.41 -17.42
C THR A 56 11.70 7.31 -16.20
N ARG A 57 10.39 7.57 -16.32
CA ARG A 57 9.41 7.35 -15.25
C ARG A 57 8.76 5.96 -15.39
N GLY A 58 8.65 5.24 -14.28
CA GLY A 58 8.04 3.91 -14.28
C GLY A 58 6.61 3.94 -14.80
N LEU A 59 6.13 2.85 -15.40
CA LEU A 59 4.78 2.82 -15.94
C LEU A 59 3.74 2.62 -14.82
N GLY A 60 2.78 3.54 -14.70
CA GLY A 60 1.58 3.35 -13.87
C GLY A 60 0.53 2.49 -14.58
N GLY A 61 -0.47 2.05 -13.81
CA GLY A 61 -1.51 1.15 -14.28
C GLY A 61 -2.58 1.80 -15.18
N LEU A 62 -2.83 3.10 -15.00
CA LEU A 62 -3.86 3.84 -15.76
C LEU A 62 -3.25 4.70 -16.88
N THR A 63 -2.04 5.25 -16.69
CA THR A 63 -1.44 6.18 -17.65
C THR A 63 -0.55 5.46 -18.66
N THR A 64 -1.02 5.35 -19.90
CA THR A 64 -0.21 4.80 -20.99
C THR A 64 0.97 5.72 -21.32
N ALA A 65 2.07 5.16 -21.85
CA ALA A 65 3.22 5.95 -22.30
C ALA A 65 2.82 7.04 -23.31
N ARG A 66 1.88 6.73 -24.22
CA ARG A 66 1.36 7.70 -25.21
C ARG A 66 0.66 8.88 -24.54
N ALA A 67 -0.17 8.62 -23.54
CA ALA A 67 -0.88 9.67 -22.81
C ALA A 67 0.10 10.60 -22.06
N ARG A 68 1.20 10.06 -21.53
CA ARG A 68 2.25 10.86 -20.87
C ARG A 68 3.02 11.76 -21.83
N HIS A 69 3.41 11.24 -23.00
CA HIS A 69 4.06 12.06 -24.03
C HIS A 69 3.14 13.16 -24.55
N PHE A 70 1.84 12.84 -24.72
CA PHE A 70 0.83 13.85 -25.06
C PHE A 70 0.69 14.91 -23.96
N PHE A 71 0.56 14.50 -22.69
CA PHE A 71 0.43 15.43 -21.56
C PHE A 71 1.67 16.33 -21.42
N ALA A 72 2.88 15.77 -21.55
CA ALA A 72 4.10 16.55 -21.55
C ALA A 72 4.09 17.58 -22.69
N TRP A 73 3.76 17.16 -23.92
CA TRP A 73 3.64 18.10 -25.03
C TRP A 73 2.64 19.22 -24.77
N LEU A 74 1.48 18.88 -24.19
CA LEU A 74 0.39 19.81 -23.90
C LEU A 74 0.80 20.85 -22.86
N MET A 75 1.47 20.43 -21.80
CA MET A 75 1.93 21.30 -20.71
C MET A 75 3.21 22.09 -21.07
N ARG A 76 3.91 21.72 -22.15
CA ARG A 76 5.20 22.30 -22.55
C ARG A 76 5.22 23.82 -22.68
N PRO A 77 4.22 24.47 -23.29
CA PRO A 77 4.18 25.93 -23.37
C PRO A 77 4.13 26.58 -21.99
N MET A 78 3.46 25.95 -21.02
CA MET A 78 3.28 26.50 -19.68
C MET A 78 4.60 26.54 -18.91
N TRP A 79 5.32 25.42 -18.79
CA TRP A 79 6.59 25.42 -18.06
C TRP A 79 7.67 26.24 -18.78
N ARG A 80 7.63 26.33 -20.12
CA ARG A 80 8.55 27.19 -20.87
C ARG A 80 8.25 28.67 -20.66
N GLY A 81 6.98 29.04 -20.61
CA GLY A 81 6.58 30.41 -20.26
C GLY A 81 7.03 30.78 -18.85
N LEU A 82 6.82 29.89 -17.88
CA LEU A 82 7.29 30.08 -16.50
C LEU A 82 8.82 30.18 -16.40
N ALA A 83 9.54 29.33 -17.15
CA ALA A 83 11.00 29.36 -17.21
C ALA A 83 11.52 30.65 -17.87
N ALA A 84 10.88 31.11 -18.95
CA ALA A 84 11.22 32.36 -19.63
C ALA A 84 10.91 33.60 -18.79
N ALA A 85 9.90 33.54 -17.93
CA ALA A 85 9.58 34.57 -16.94
C ALA A 85 10.43 34.45 -15.65
N GLU A 86 11.40 33.53 -15.63
CA GLU A 86 12.29 33.27 -14.48
C GLU A 86 11.57 33.00 -13.15
N VAL A 87 10.37 32.43 -13.21
CA VAL A 87 9.61 32.09 -12.01
C VAL A 87 10.40 31.05 -11.20
N PRO A 88 10.69 31.31 -9.90
CA PRO A 88 11.42 30.36 -9.09
C PRO A 88 10.66 29.03 -8.93
N PRO A 89 11.28 27.86 -9.15
CA PRO A 89 10.62 26.56 -8.96
C PRO A 89 10.00 26.40 -7.58
N ASN A 90 10.71 26.84 -6.53
CA ASN A 90 10.23 26.79 -5.15
C ASN A 90 8.94 27.61 -4.94
N ALA A 91 8.72 28.68 -5.71
CA ALA A 91 7.48 29.45 -5.63
C ALA A 91 6.29 28.64 -6.18
N ILE A 92 6.52 27.88 -7.26
CA ILE A 92 5.53 26.96 -7.83
C ILE A 92 5.23 25.82 -6.84
N THR A 93 6.25 25.22 -6.24
CA THR A 93 6.09 24.19 -5.19
C THR A 93 5.32 24.73 -3.99
N THR A 94 5.65 25.94 -3.51
CA THR A 94 4.96 26.58 -2.38
C THR A 94 3.49 26.86 -2.70
N LEU A 95 3.19 27.32 -3.92
CA LEU A 95 1.82 27.50 -4.38
C LEU A 95 1.07 26.17 -4.45
N SER A 96 1.68 25.11 -4.98
CA SER A 96 1.12 23.76 -5.00
C SER A 96 0.73 23.29 -3.60
N VAL A 97 1.64 23.43 -2.62
CA VAL A 97 1.38 23.11 -1.21
C VAL A 97 0.22 23.94 -0.65
N GLY A 98 0.21 25.25 -0.92
CA GLY A 98 -0.88 26.14 -0.50
C GLY A 98 -2.24 25.70 -1.06
N LEU A 99 -2.30 25.32 -2.34
CA LEU A 99 -3.52 24.80 -2.97
C LEU A 99 -3.95 23.45 -2.37
N ALA A 100 -3.02 22.55 -2.05
CA ALA A 100 -3.35 21.27 -1.43
C ALA A 100 -3.86 21.42 0.02
N ILE A 101 -3.28 22.34 0.79
CA ILE A 101 -3.79 22.69 2.13
C ILE A 101 -5.17 23.34 2.01
N GLY A 102 -5.32 24.29 1.08
CA GLY A 102 -6.61 24.92 0.77
C GLY A 102 -7.67 23.91 0.34
N ALA A 103 -7.28 22.89 -0.43
CA ALA A 103 -8.14 21.78 -0.79
C ALA A 103 -8.60 21.00 0.45
N GLY A 104 -7.68 20.61 1.33
CA GLY A 104 -8.02 19.96 2.60
C GLY A 104 -9.01 20.75 3.45
N VAL A 105 -8.78 22.07 3.62
CA VAL A 105 -9.69 22.96 4.36
C VAL A 105 -11.06 23.06 3.68
N ALA A 106 -11.10 23.19 2.34
CA ALA A 106 -12.34 23.22 1.59
C ALA A 106 -13.15 21.92 1.77
N LEU A 107 -12.49 20.76 1.74
CA LEU A 107 -13.14 19.46 1.96
C LEU A 107 -13.65 19.28 3.39
N ALA A 108 -12.86 19.69 4.38
CA ALA A 108 -13.29 19.71 5.78
C ALA A 108 -14.57 20.54 5.98
N ALA A 109 -14.68 21.65 5.23
CA ALA A 109 -15.84 22.53 5.19
C ALA A 109 -16.96 22.07 4.22
N GLY A 110 -16.88 20.86 3.64
CA GLY A 110 -17.90 20.32 2.74
C GLY A 110 -17.96 20.95 1.34
N ARG A 111 -16.94 21.71 0.93
CA ARG A 111 -16.84 22.31 -0.41
C ARG A 111 -16.10 21.37 -1.39
N PHE A 112 -16.74 20.24 -1.73
CA PHE A 112 -16.14 19.15 -2.51
C PHE A 112 -15.63 19.57 -3.89
N SER A 113 -16.42 20.33 -4.66
CA SER A 113 -15.98 20.82 -5.99
C SER A 113 -14.71 21.66 -5.88
N LEU A 114 -14.72 22.69 -5.02
CA LEU A 114 -13.57 23.56 -4.81
C LEU A 114 -12.36 22.75 -4.34
N GLY A 115 -12.53 21.88 -3.34
CA GLY A 115 -11.44 21.06 -2.81
C GLY A 115 -10.83 20.12 -3.84
N GLY A 116 -11.66 19.43 -4.63
CA GLY A 116 -11.19 18.54 -5.69
C GLY A 116 -10.43 19.29 -6.79
N TRP A 117 -10.95 20.43 -7.27
CA TRP A 117 -10.27 21.22 -8.30
C TRP A 117 -8.98 21.86 -7.81
N LEU A 118 -8.94 22.37 -6.57
CA LEU A 118 -7.70 22.86 -5.95
C LEU A 118 -6.64 21.76 -5.89
N TYR A 119 -7.03 20.53 -5.55
CA TYR A 119 -6.11 19.40 -5.49
C TYR A 119 -5.58 18.97 -6.88
N VAL A 120 -6.44 18.92 -7.89
CA VAL A 120 -6.01 18.65 -9.28
C VAL A 120 -5.06 19.74 -9.77
N CYS A 121 -5.34 21.01 -9.48
CA CYS A 121 -4.46 22.13 -9.80
C CYS A 121 -3.12 22.05 -9.06
N ALA A 122 -3.11 21.69 -7.78
CA ALA A 122 -1.87 21.46 -7.02
C ALA A 122 -0.99 20.41 -7.72
N GLY A 123 -1.55 19.25 -8.07
CA GLY A 123 -0.82 18.21 -8.80
C GLY A 123 -0.30 18.63 -10.18
N ALA A 124 -1.01 19.54 -10.86
CA ALA A 124 -0.53 20.10 -12.13
C ALA A 124 0.65 21.08 -11.93
N LEU A 125 0.60 21.94 -10.90
CA LEU A 125 1.71 22.87 -10.58
C LEU A 125 2.96 22.14 -10.13
N ASP A 126 2.79 21.09 -9.34
CA ASP A 126 3.85 20.18 -8.92
C ASP A 126 4.56 19.51 -10.10
N PHE A 127 3.80 19.06 -11.11
CA PHE A 127 4.42 18.58 -12.34
C PHE A 127 5.25 19.67 -13.06
N LEU A 128 4.83 20.93 -12.97
CA LEU A 128 5.49 22.06 -13.62
C LEU A 128 6.77 22.50 -12.89
N ASP A 129 6.82 22.46 -11.55
CA ASP A 129 7.98 22.97 -10.80
C ASP A 129 9.28 22.23 -11.16
N GLY A 130 9.24 20.90 -11.28
CA GLY A 130 10.39 20.09 -11.64
C GLY A 130 10.83 20.35 -13.07
N ARG A 131 9.87 20.62 -13.97
CA ARG A 131 10.15 20.99 -15.37
C ARG A 131 10.82 22.36 -15.44
N VAL A 132 10.33 23.34 -14.71
CA VAL A 132 10.91 24.69 -14.63
C VAL A 132 12.31 24.64 -13.99
N ALA A 133 12.50 23.84 -12.93
CA ALA A 133 13.80 23.68 -12.29
C ALA A 133 14.85 23.14 -13.25
N ARG A 134 14.51 22.14 -14.08
CA ARG A 134 15.44 21.57 -15.07
C ARG A 134 15.68 22.51 -16.24
N GLU A 135 14.63 23.11 -16.82
CA GLU A 135 14.78 24.03 -17.96
C GLU A 135 15.60 25.28 -17.58
N THR A 136 15.51 25.74 -16.33
CA THR A 136 16.26 26.91 -15.84
C THR A 136 17.62 26.56 -15.21
N GLY A 137 18.04 25.29 -15.23
CA GLY A 137 19.32 24.87 -14.64
C GLY A 137 19.38 24.95 -13.10
N ARG A 138 18.24 25.03 -12.42
CA ARG A 138 18.10 25.16 -10.95
C ARG A 138 17.75 23.84 -10.25
N ALA A 139 17.80 22.71 -10.96
CA ALA A 139 17.56 21.40 -10.37
C ALA A 139 18.65 21.03 -9.36
N SER A 140 18.27 20.56 -8.16
CA SER A 140 19.19 20.18 -7.09
C SER A 140 18.67 18.97 -6.31
N SER A 141 19.57 18.23 -5.66
CA SER A 141 19.22 17.10 -4.79
C SER A 141 18.39 17.55 -3.58
N GLY A 142 18.72 18.71 -3.00
CA GLY A 142 17.94 19.32 -1.92
C GLY A 142 16.51 19.68 -2.35
N GLY A 143 16.36 20.25 -3.56
CA GLY A 143 15.04 20.54 -4.14
C GLY A 143 14.23 19.26 -4.39
N ALA A 144 14.84 18.21 -4.95
CA ALA A 144 14.17 16.93 -5.15
C ALA A 144 13.75 16.25 -3.82
N ALA A 145 14.57 16.37 -2.77
CA ALA A 145 14.20 15.89 -1.44
C ALA A 145 13.02 16.67 -0.87
N LEU A 146 13.04 18.01 -0.96
CA LEU A 146 11.96 18.88 -0.51
C LEU A 146 10.65 18.58 -1.23
N ASP A 147 10.68 18.54 -2.57
CA ASP A 147 9.55 18.17 -3.43
C ASP A 147 8.93 16.84 -2.99
N SER A 148 9.77 15.80 -2.90
CA SER A 148 9.30 14.49 -2.49
C SER A 148 8.64 14.50 -1.11
N VAL A 149 9.10 15.30 -0.15
CA VAL A 149 8.52 15.38 1.20
C VAL A 149 7.22 16.17 1.19
N LEU A 150 7.20 17.33 0.52
CA LEU A 150 6.02 18.18 0.39
C LEU A 150 4.87 17.47 -0.33
N ASP A 151 5.16 16.59 -1.30
CA ASP A 151 4.17 15.70 -1.92
C ASP A 151 3.34 14.93 -0.90
N ARG A 152 3.99 14.39 0.14
CA ARG A 152 3.30 13.63 1.20
C ARG A 152 2.40 14.55 2.01
N TYR A 153 2.85 15.78 2.30
CA TYR A 153 2.03 16.76 3.01
C TYR A 153 0.83 17.20 2.16
N CYS A 154 1.01 17.39 0.85
CA CYS A 154 -0.06 17.73 -0.09
C CYS A 154 -1.15 16.64 -0.13
N GLU A 155 -0.77 15.38 -0.34
CA GLU A 155 -1.72 14.26 -0.34
C GLU A 155 -2.39 14.11 1.04
N SER A 156 -1.62 14.26 2.13
CA SER A 156 -2.14 14.13 3.49
C SER A 156 -3.14 15.24 3.83
N ALA A 157 -2.89 16.49 3.42
CA ALA A 157 -3.79 17.61 3.71
C ALA A 157 -5.20 17.37 3.16
N VAL A 158 -5.30 16.86 1.94
CA VAL A 158 -6.56 16.52 1.28
C VAL A 158 -7.27 15.37 2.00
N LEU A 159 -6.55 14.29 2.29
CA LEU A 159 -7.12 13.13 2.98
C LEU A 159 -7.52 13.42 4.43
N VAL A 160 -6.76 14.27 5.13
CA VAL A 160 -7.13 14.78 6.47
C VAL A 160 -8.41 15.62 6.39
N GLY A 161 -8.56 16.45 5.36
CA GLY A 161 -9.80 17.20 5.11
C GLY A 161 -11.01 16.28 4.94
N LEU A 162 -10.86 15.19 4.19
CA LEU A 162 -11.90 14.16 4.03
C LEU A 162 -12.16 13.40 5.33
N CYS A 163 -11.13 13.00 6.07
CA CYS A 163 -11.28 12.38 7.40
C CYS A 163 -12.07 13.30 8.34
N TRP A 164 -11.80 14.61 8.33
CA TRP A 164 -12.53 15.57 9.13
C TRP A 164 -14.01 15.64 8.72
N TYR A 165 -14.29 15.72 7.41
CA TYR A 165 -15.65 15.74 6.89
C TYR A 165 -16.44 14.50 7.29
N TYR A 166 -15.84 13.31 7.12
CA TYR A 166 -16.47 12.01 7.38
C TYR A 166 -16.26 11.48 8.81
N ARG A 167 -15.78 12.28 9.76
CA ARG A 167 -15.37 11.83 11.11
C ARG A 167 -16.44 11.08 11.92
N THR A 168 -17.72 11.26 11.60
CA THR A 168 -18.86 10.58 12.23
C THR A 168 -19.54 9.56 11.31
N ASN A 169 -18.92 9.23 10.17
CA ASN A 169 -19.45 8.36 9.14
C ASN A 169 -18.51 7.16 8.94
N TRP A 170 -19.04 6.01 8.51
CA TRP A 170 -18.24 4.82 8.19
C TRP A 170 -17.17 5.08 7.12
N VAL A 171 -17.36 6.09 6.26
CA VAL A 171 -16.40 6.54 5.24
C VAL A 171 -15.08 7.05 5.85
N LEU A 172 -15.03 7.38 7.14
CA LEU A 172 -13.77 7.68 7.83
C LEU A 172 -12.75 6.54 7.67
N PHE A 173 -13.20 5.29 7.75
CA PHE A 173 -12.32 4.13 7.66
C PHE A 173 -11.59 4.04 6.31
N PRO A 174 -12.27 4.07 5.14
CA PRO A 174 -11.57 4.13 3.86
C PRO A 174 -10.73 5.40 3.67
N CYS A 175 -11.09 6.56 4.26
CA CYS A 175 -10.21 7.74 4.24
C CYS A 175 -8.88 7.49 4.98
N LEU A 176 -8.92 6.86 6.16
CA LEU A 176 -7.71 6.49 6.92
C LEU A 176 -6.87 5.43 6.18
N LEU A 177 -7.52 4.47 5.52
CA LEU A 177 -6.83 3.49 4.67
C LEU A 177 -6.18 4.16 3.45
N ALA A 178 -6.85 5.11 2.81
CA ALA A 178 -6.27 5.90 1.72
C ALA A 178 -5.06 6.71 2.20
N LEU A 179 -5.16 7.39 3.35
CA LEU A 179 -4.06 8.15 3.94
C LEU A 179 -2.83 7.28 4.21
N THR A 180 -3.01 6.16 4.90
CA THR A 180 -1.90 5.23 5.21
C THR A 180 -1.33 4.57 3.96
N GLY A 181 -2.18 4.12 3.04
CA GLY A 181 -1.78 3.53 1.77
C GLY A 181 -0.95 4.50 0.92
N SER A 182 -1.40 5.75 0.78
CA SER A 182 -0.68 6.81 0.06
C SER A 182 0.70 7.10 0.64
N LEU A 183 0.90 6.93 1.95
CA LEU A 183 2.20 7.10 2.61
C LEU A 183 3.11 5.87 2.45
N PHE A 184 2.56 4.65 2.48
CA PHE A 184 3.34 3.43 2.32
C PHE A 184 3.91 3.25 0.91
N VAL A 185 3.16 3.60 -0.14
CA VAL A 185 3.62 3.47 -1.53
C VAL A 185 4.99 4.16 -1.77
N PRO A 186 5.18 5.46 -1.47
CA PRO A 186 6.47 6.13 -1.63
C PRO A 186 7.49 5.69 -0.57
N TYR A 187 7.07 5.33 0.65
CA TYR A 187 7.99 4.87 1.69
C TYR A 187 8.71 3.56 1.31
N VAL A 188 7.96 2.55 0.88
CA VAL A 188 8.55 1.26 0.49
C VAL A 188 9.49 1.42 -0.70
N ARG A 189 9.12 2.29 -1.65
CA ARG A 189 10.00 2.65 -2.77
C ARG A 189 11.30 3.30 -2.30
N ALA A 190 11.20 4.36 -1.48
CA ALA A 190 12.37 5.07 -0.98
C ALA A 190 13.28 4.15 -0.14
N ARG A 191 12.68 3.24 0.65
CA ARG A 191 13.42 2.24 1.42
C ARG A 191 14.12 1.23 0.50
N GLY A 192 13.44 0.78 -0.56
CA GLY A 192 14.03 -0.14 -1.52
C GLY A 192 15.18 0.48 -2.31
N GLU A 193 15.01 1.71 -2.79
CA GLU A 193 16.07 2.46 -3.49
C GLU A 193 17.28 2.72 -2.56
N ALA A 194 17.04 3.03 -1.28
CA ALA A 194 18.11 3.19 -0.28
C ALA A 194 18.86 1.88 0.05
N LEU A 195 18.24 0.72 -0.19
CA LEU A 195 18.85 -0.60 -0.05
C LEU A 195 19.45 -1.12 -1.37
N GLY A 196 19.49 -0.29 -2.43
CA GLY A 196 20.07 -0.64 -3.72
C GLY A 196 19.15 -1.42 -4.67
N ALA A 197 17.88 -1.63 -4.30
CA ALA A 197 16.93 -2.37 -5.12
C ALA A 197 16.19 -1.46 -6.13
N THR A 198 16.00 -1.94 -7.36
CA THR A 198 15.32 -1.19 -8.42
C THR A 198 13.80 -1.23 -8.23
N MET A 199 13.19 -0.09 -7.93
CA MET A 199 11.76 0.03 -7.57
C MET A 199 10.87 0.74 -8.62
N LYS A 200 11.47 1.21 -9.71
CA LYS A 200 10.85 2.17 -10.63
C LYS A 200 9.57 1.64 -11.28
N ASP A 201 9.55 0.39 -11.72
CA ASP A 201 8.44 -0.19 -12.50
C ASP A 201 7.47 -1.03 -11.66
N VAL A 202 7.57 -0.94 -10.33
CA VAL A 202 6.78 -1.78 -9.42
C VAL A 202 5.62 -0.97 -8.86
N GLY A 203 4.40 -1.46 -9.12
CA GLY A 203 3.18 -0.93 -8.54
C GLY A 203 2.22 -0.30 -9.55
N PHE A 204 0.94 -0.66 -9.44
CA PHE A 204 -0.11 -0.18 -10.32
C PHE A 204 -0.47 1.29 -10.06
N MET A 205 -0.58 1.70 -8.80
CA MET A 205 -1.11 3.01 -8.42
C MET A 205 0.02 3.99 -8.08
N GLN A 206 0.47 4.78 -9.06
CA GLN A 206 1.44 5.85 -8.82
C GLN A 206 0.73 7.16 -8.42
N ARG A 207 1.53 8.19 -8.12
CA ARG A 207 1.04 9.48 -7.60
C ARG A 207 0.10 10.20 -8.58
N PRO A 208 0.40 10.34 -9.89
CA PRO A 208 -0.51 10.97 -10.83
C PRO A 208 -1.88 10.29 -10.88
N GLU A 209 -1.90 8.95 -10.85
CA GLU A 209 -3.15 8.18 -10.82
C GLU A 209 -3.96 8.45 -9.56
N ARG A 210 -3.32 8.52 -8.38
CA ARG A 210 -4.01 8.87 -7.13
C ARG A 210 -4.59 10.28 -7.17
N ILE A 211 -3.83 11.25 -7.65
CA ILE A 211 -4.27 12.65 -7.77
C ILE A 211 -5.49 12.73 -8.71
N LEU A 212 -5.44 12.06 -9.86
CA LEU A 212 -6.55 12.08 -10.82
C LEU A 212 -7.79 11.37 -10.29
N VAL A 213 -7.65 10.16 -9.73
CA VAL A 213 -8.77 9.39 -9.20
C VAL A 213 -9.42 10.10 -8.02
N LEU A 214 -8.64 10.53 -7.03
CA LEU A 214 -9.16 11.22 -5.85
C LEU A 214 -9.65 12.63 -6.20
N GLY A 215 -8.85 13.41 -6.92
CA GLY A 215 -9.17 14.79 -7.26
C GLY A 215 -10.43 14.91 -8.13
N LEU A 216 -10.55 14.12 -9.20
CA LEU A 216 -11.72 14.20 -10.08
C LEU A 216 -12.97 13.61 -9.43
N SER A 217 -12.86 12.49 -8.69
CA SER A 217 -14.02 11.92 -8.00
C SER A 217 -14.60 12.87 -6.96
N VAL A 218 -13.73 13.56 -6.20
CA VAL A 218 -14.12 14.58 -5.23
C VAL A 218 -14.67 15.83 -5.92
N ALA A 219 -13.99 16.33 -6.96
CA ALA A 219 -14.38 17.54 -7.68
C ALA A 219 -15.76 17.41 -8.35
N LEU A 220 -16.06 16.23 -8.91
CA LEU A 220 -17.26 15.96 -9.67
C LEU A 220 -18.41 15.42 -8.82
N SER A 221 -18.14 14.96 -7.58
CA SER A 221 -19.19 14.39 -6.73
C SER A 221 -20.41 15.28 -6.53
N PRO A 222 -20.31 16.62 -6.41
CA PRO A 222 -21.48 17.49 -6.28
C PRO A 222 -22.49 17.40 -7.44
N ILE A 223 -22.08 16.96 -8.64
CA ILE A 223 -23.00 16.73 -9.77
C ILE A 223 -23.97 15.60 -9.43
N PHE A 224 -23.44 14.47 -8.93
CA PHE A 224 -24.26 13.34 -8.52
C PHE A 224 -25.16 13.70 -7.34
N GLU A 225 -24.63 14.39 -6.34
CA GLU A 225 -25.44 14.80 -5.18
C GLU A 225 -26.56 15.79 -5.55
N ALA A 226 -26.33 16.67 -6.52
CA ALA A 226 -27.38 17.57 -7.00
C ALA A 226 -28.55 16.81 -7.67
N LEU A 227 -28.31 15.62 -8.21
CA LEU A 227 -29.33 14.77 -8.84
C LEU A 227 -30.05 13.87 -7.83
N TYR A 228 -29.31 13.25 -6.91
CA TYR A 228 -29.85 12.22 -6.00
C TYR A 228 -30.24 12.77 -4.61
N ALA A 229 -29.57 13.82 -4.14
CA ALA A 229 -29.77 14.40 -2.80
C ALA A 229 -29.81 15.95 -2.85
N PRO A 230 -30.74 16.56 -3.61
CA PRO A 230 -30.78 18.01 -3.82
C PRO A 230 -31.11 18.81 -2.54
N LEU A 231 -31.75 18.20 -1.55
CA LEU A 231 -32.18 18.89 -0.32
C LEU A 231 -31.25 18.61 0.87
N GLU A 232 -30.28 17.70 0.73
CA GLU A 232 -29.35 17.41 1.82
C GLU A 232 -28.32 18.53 1.95
N VAL A 233 -28.27 19.12 3.15
CA VAL A 233 -27.31 20.18 3.50
C VAL A 233 -25.88 19.61 3.50
N ARG A 234 -25.70 18.39 4.01
CA ARG A 234 -24.39 17.75 4.17
C ARG A 234 -24.34 16.37 3.51
N PRO A 235 -24.34 16.32 2.17
CA PRO A 235 -24.46 15.07 1.42
C PRO A 235 -23.22 14.18 1.61
N VAL A 236 -23.40 12.87 1.43
CA VAL A 236 -22.32 11.89 1.66
C VAL A 236 -21.31 11.88 0.52
N HIS A 237 -21.64 12.41 -0.67
CA HIS A 237 -20.73 12.48 -1.84
C HIS A 237 -20.29 11.10 -2.35
N TYR A 238 -21.24 10.34 -2.93
CA TYR A 238 -21.05 8.94 -3.34
C TYR A 238 -19.88 8.74 -4.31
N LEU A 239 -19.68 9.66 -5.26
CA LEU A 239 -18.55 9.56 -6.19
C LEU A 239 -17.21 9.72 -5.47
N ALA A 240 -17.12 10.62 -4.49
CA ALA A 240 -15.92 10.79 -3.68
C ALA A 240 -15.63 9.53 -2.85
N ILE A 241 -16.66 8.85 -2.31
CA ILE A 241 -16.51 7.58 -1.59
C ILE A 241 -15.90 6.51 -2.50
N VAL A 242 -16.38 6.40 -3.74
CA VAL A 242 -15.82 5.47 -4.73
C VAL A 242 -14.35 5.78 -5.00
N GLY A 243 -14.00 7.05 -5.20
CA GLY A 243 -12.61 7.47 -5.44
C GLY A 243 -11.68 7.18 -4.25
N VAL A 244 -12.10 7.53 -3.03
CA VAL A 244 -11.35 7.24 -1.79
C VAL A 244 -11.18 5.73 -1.61
N GLY A 245 -12.23 4.95 -1.81
CA GLY A 245 -12.17 3.49 -1.73
C GLY A 245 -11.19 2.88 -2.74
N LEU A 246 -11.21 3.38 -3.98
CA LEU A 246 -10.26 2.97 -5.01
C LEU A 246 -8.82 3.29 -4.60
N VAL A 247 -8.54 4.52 -4.14
CA VAL A 247 -7.20 4.92 -3.69
C VAL A 247 -6.76 4.10 -2.48
N ALA A 248 -7.64 3.85 -1.51
CA ALA A 248 -7.35 3.01 -0.35
C ALA A 248 -6.90 1.62 -0.77
N VAL A 249 -7.73 0.91 -1.55
CA VAL A 249 -7.45 -0.48 -1.94
C VAL A 249 -6.19 -0.55 -2.83
N THR A 250 -6.13 0.26 -3.87
CA THR A 250 -5.05 0.17 -4.87
C THR A 250 -3.69 0.64 -4.33
N SER A 251 -3.66 1.59 -3.39
CA SER A 251 -2.41 2.02 -2.75
C SER A 251 -1.86 0.95 -1.81
N HIS A 252 -2.72 0.26 -1.05
CA HIS A 252 -2.29 -0.88 -0.22
C HIS A 252 -1.81 -2.06 -1.06
N ILE A 253 -2.55 -2.41 -2.12
CA ILE A 253 -2.09 -3.43 -3.08
C ILE A 253 -0.71 -3.04 -3.64
N THR A 254 -0.53 -1.78 -4.04
CA THR A 254 0.74 -1.29 -4.58
C THR A 254 1.87 -1.31 -3.56
N ALA A 255 1.60 -0.93 -2.31
CA ALA A 255 2.59 -1.00 -1.23
C ALA A 255 3.03 -2.43 -0.95
N ILE A 256 2.08 -3.38 -0.94
CA ILE A 256 2.38 -4.81 -0.78
C ILE A 256 3.18 -5.35 -1.97
N GLN A 257 2.80 -5.01 -3.20
CA GLN A 257 3.56 -5.38 -4.41
C GLN A 257 5.01 -4.91 -4.33
N ARG A 258 5.22 -3.65 -3.93
CA ARG A 258 6.55 -3.08 -3.73
C ARG A 258 7.33 -3.78 -2.62
N LEU A 259 6.65 -4.11 -1.52
CA LEU A 259 7.29 -4.79 -0.39
C LEU A 259 7.73 -6.20 -0.76
N VAL A 260 6.86 -6.97 -1.40
CA VAL A 260 7.17 -8.32 -1.87
C VAL A 260 8.32 -8.29 -2.87
N HIS A 261 8.29 -7.35 -3.82
CA HIS A 261 9.39 -7.16 -4.79
C HIS A 261 10.70 -6.81 -4.08
N LEU A 262 10.67 -5.89 -3.11
CA LEU A 262 11.84 -5.52 -2.32
C LEU A 262 12.43 -6.73 -1.58
N VAL A 263 11.61 -7.48 -0.85
CA VAL A 263 12.06 -8.65 -0.08
C VAL A 263 12.65 -9.72 -1.01
N HIS A 264 12.05 -9.98 -2.17
CA HIS A 264 12.63 -10.90 -3.14
C HIS A 264 13.95 -10.38 -3.73
N SER A 265 14.01 -9.10 -4.14
CA SER A 265 15.23 -8.51 -4.72
C SER A 265 16.43 -8.50 -3.78
N LEU A 266 16.19 -8.51 -2.47
CA LEU A 266 17.24 -8.63 -1.45
C LEU A 266 17.54 -10.09 -1.06
N GLY A 267 16.60 -11.00 -1.29
CA GLY A 267 16.69 -12.41 -0.94
C GLY A 267 17.42 -13.29 -1.97
N ASP A 268 17.60 -12.79 -3.20
CA ASP A 268 18.24 -13.54 -4.30
C ASP A 268 19.77 -13.76 -4.14
N GLY A 269 20.30 -13.55 -2.92
CA GLY A 269 21.61 -14.08 -2.50
C GLY A 269 21.57 -15.54 -2.01
N GLU A 270 20.38 -16.12 -1.74
CA GLU A 270 20.20 -17.53 -1.41
C GLU A 270 19.18 -18.17 -2.38
N SER A 271 19.64 -19.17 -3.14
CA SER A 271 18.89 -19.92 -4.15
C SER A 271 17.53 -20.42 -3.61
N THR A 272 16.43 -19.90 -4.14
CA THR A 272 15.08 -20.39 -3.79
C THR A 272 14.67 -21.54 -4.68
N ASP A 273 15.07 -22.76 -4.30
CA ASP A 273 14.49 -23.98 -4.85
C ASP A 273 13.31 -24.49 -3.97
N HIS A 274 12.21 -24.86 -4.64
CA HIS A 274 10.98 -25.49 -4.18
C HIS A 274 10.37 -25.08 -2.80
N ARG A 275 9.42 -24.13 -2.79
CA ARG A 275 8.54 -23.85 -1.62
C ARG A 275 7.35 -24.84 -1.57
N PRO A 276 7.22 -25.75 -0.58
CA PRO A 276 6.16 -26.76 -0.49
C PRO A 276 4.85 -26.21 0.12
N LEU A 277 4.44 -25.00 -0.27
CA LEU A 277 3.22 -24.34 0.23
C LEU A 277 1.97 -25.25 0.12
N PRO A 278 1.72 -26.00 -0.98
CA PRO A 278 0.56 -26.87 -1.08
C PRO A 278 0.54 -28.01 -0.05
N ARG A 279 1.70 -28.64 0.22
CA ARG A 279 1.81 -29.72 1.22
C ARG A 279 1.54 -29.19 2.63
N SER A 280 2.03 -27.99 2.95
CA SER A 280 1.82 -27.36 4.26
C SER A 280 0.34 -27.07 4.57
N ILE A 281 -0.44 -26.68 3.56
CA ILE A 281 -1.89 -26.45 3.68
C ILE A 281 -2.61 -27.76 3.98
N ILE A 282 -2.27 -28.84 3.27
CA ILE A 282 -2.86 -30.18 3.49
C ILE A 282 -2.62 -30.66 4.92
N VAL A 283 -1.38 -30.53 5.43
CA VAL A 283 -1.06 -30.92 6.80
C VAL A 283 -1.82 -30.09 7.83
N SER A 284 -1.96 -28.78 7.61
CA SER A 284 -2.74 -27.92 8.51
C SER A 284 -4.23 -28.31 8.55
N VAL A 285 -4.82 -28.66 7.41
CA VAL A 285 -6.22 -29.12 7.32
C VAL A 285 -6.40 -30.45 8.05
N LEU A 286 -5.51 -31.42 7.82
CA LEU A 286 -5.55 -32.72 8.48
C LEU A 286 -5.39 -32.62 10.00
N ALA A 287 -4.44 -31.79 10.46
CA ALA A 287 -4.23 -31.53 11.88
C ALA A 287 -5.47 -30.93 12.55
N THR A 288 -6.12 -29.97 11.87
CA THR A 288 -7.34 -29.32 12.37
C THR A 288 -8.54 -30.29 12.37
N ALA A 289 -8.65 -31.13 11.35
CA ALA A 289 -9.69 -32.16 11.29
C ALA A 289 -9.53 -33.23 12.38
N LEU A 290 -8.29 -33.62 12.67
CA LEU A 290 -7.98 -34.54 13.78
C LEU A 290 -8.32 -33.91 15.12
N ASP A 291 -7.88 -32.67 15.37
CA ASP A 291 -8.23 -31.91 16.58
C ASP A 291 -9.75 -31.89 16.79
N PHE A 292 -10.52 -31.45 15.78
CA PHE A 292 -11.99 -31.41 15.86
C PHE A 292 -12.62 -32.79 16.12
N SER A 293 -12.09 -33.85 15.48
CA SER A 293 -12.60 -35.22 15.64
C SER A 293 -12.34 -35.76 17.04
N VAL A 294 -11.14 -35.52 17.60
CA VAL A 294 -10.76 -35.91 18.95
C VAL A 294 -11.63 -35.18 19.98
N VAL A 295 -11.84 -33.87 19.83
CA VAL A 295 -12.71 -33.10 20.72
C VAL A 295 -14.14 -33.66 20.70
N ARG A 296 -14.70 -33.91 19.51
CA ARG A 296 -16.08 -34.42 19.38
C ARG A 296 -16.25 -35.83 19.96
N LEU A 297 -15.25 -36.69 19.78
CA LEU A 297 -15.24 -38.04 20.33
C LEU A 297 -15.17 -38.01 21.87
N LEU A 298 -14.25 -37.22 22.43
CA LEU A 298 -14.05 -37.13 23.88
C LEU A 298 -15.25 -36.52 24.61
N LEU A 299 -15.93 -35.56 23.99
CA LEU A 299 -17.17 -34.98 24.50
C LEU A 299 -18.35 -35.96 24.44
N ARG A 300 -18.52 -36.68 23.32
CA ARG A 300 -19.70 -37.52 23.09
C ARG A 300 -19.59 -38.92 23.69
N GLN A 301 -18.43 -39.54 23.60
CA GLN A 301 -18.23 -40.94 23.98
C GLN A 301 -17.88 -41.06 25.46
N TRP A 302 -17.04 -40.14 25.97
CA TRP A 302 -16.41 -40.26 27.29
C TRP A 302 -16.82 -39.17 28.27
N GLY A 303 -17.67 -38.22 27.85
CA GLY A 303 -18.23 -37.19 28.72
C GLY A 303 -17.18 -36.29 29.38
N LEU A 304 -16.00 -36.16 28.78
CA LEU A 304 -14.94 -35.32 29.33
C LEU A 304 -15.36 -33.85 29.33
N SER A 305 -14.81 -33.06 30.26
CA SER A 305 -15.05 -31.62 30.28
C SER A 305 -14.53 -30.98 28.99
N ALA A 306 -15.26 -30.00 28.45
CA ALA A 306 -14.91 -29.31 27.21
C ALA A 306 -13.47 -28.74 27.19
N PRO A 307 -12.94 -28.19 28.29
CA PRO A 307 -11.55 -27.75 28.34
C PRO A 307 -10.55 -28.90 28.18
N LEU A 308 -10.78 -30.04 28.84
CA LEU A 308 -9.89 -31.20 28.78
C LEU A 308 -9.94 -31.87 27.41
N ALA A 309 -11.12 -32.01 26.81
CA ALA A 309 -11.29 -32.54 25.46
C ALA A 309 -10.58 -31.67 24.42
N THR A 310 -10.67 -30.34 24.55
CA THR A 310 -9.99 -29.37 23.67
C THR A 310 -8.48 -29.41 23.83
N ALA A 311 -7.97 -29.52 25.06
CA ALA A 311 -6.54 -29.66 25.30
C ALA A 311 -5.95 -30.92 24.64
N LEU A 312 -6.65 -32.05 24.77
CA LEU A 312 -6.22 -33.33 24.17
C LEU A 312 -6.32 -33.31 22.64
N GLY A 313 -7.35 -32.68 22.07
CA GLY A 313 -7.46 -32.47 20.63
C GLY A 313 -6.32 -31.63 20.05
N CYS A 314 -6.00 -30.51 20.70
CA CYS A 314 -4.88 -29.64 20.32
C CYS A 314 -3.54 -30.37 20.34
N VAL A 315 -3.30 -31.23 21.34
CA VAL A 315 -2.08 -32.04 21.42
C VAL A 315 -2.04 -33.06 20.28
N ALA A 316 -3.12 -33.77 20.02
CA ALA A 316 -3.19 -34.76 18.93
C ALA A 316 -2.98 -34.12 17.55
N GLY A 317 -3.66 -33.00 17.27
CA GLY A 317 -3.50 -32.23 16.04
C GLY A 317 -2.10 -31.64 15.90
N GLY A 318 -1.53 -31.10 16.99
CA GLY A 318 -0.17 -30.55 17.01
C GLY A 318 0.91 -31.60 16.75
N VAL A 319 0.77 -32.81 17.31
CA VAL A 319 1.68 -33.93 17.05
C VAL A 319 1.60 -34.36 15.59
N LEU A 320 0.40 -34.51 15.02
CA LEU A 320 0.23 -34.86 13.61
C LEU A 320 0.85 -33.79 12.69
N ALA A 321 0.59 -32.51 12.99
CA ALA A 321 1.15 -31.39 12.25
C ALA A 321 2.69 -31.41 12.26
N PHE A 322 3.30 -31.66 13.42
CA PHE A 322 4.75 -31.74 13.55
C PHE A 322 5.34 -32.91 12.75
N LEU A 323 4.77 -34.11 12.90
CA LEU A 323 5.29 -35.32 12.25
C LEU A 323 5.20 -35.24 10.72
N LEU A 324 4.06 -34.79 10.19
CA LEU A 324 3.89 -34.62 8.74
C LEU A 324 4.69 -33.44 8.19
N SER A 325 4.82 -32.35 8.96
CA SER A 325 5.64 -31.22 8.52
C SER A 325 7.12 -31.62 8.42
N ARG A 326 7.62 -32.39 9.39
CA ARG A 326 8.99 -32.90 9.37
C ARG A 326 9.22 -33.87 8.22
N SER A 327 8.41 -34.92 8.12
CA SER A 327 8.68 -36.05 7.23
C SER A 327 8.27 -35.82 5.77
N TRP A 328 7.28 -34.95 5.52
CA TRP A 328 6.65 -34.86 4.20
C TRP A 328 6.60 -33.44 3.62
N VAL A 329 6.41 -32.42 4.46
CA VAL A 329 6.37 -31.02 3.98
C VAL A 329 7.78 -30.48 3.77
N PHE A 330 8.66 -30.68 4.74
CA PHE A 330 10.01 -30.08 4.74
C PHE A 330 11.14 -31.11 4.68
N GLU A 331 10.82 -32.41 4.63
CA GLU A 331 11.77 -33.53 4.49
C GLU A 331 12.99 -33.37 5.43
N ALA A 332 12.71 -32.93 6.67
CA ALA A 332 13.66 -32.37 7.62
C ALA A 332 14.27 -33.41 8.58
N ASP A 333 14.65 -34.57 8.05
CA ASP A 333 15.12 -35.69 8.88
C ASP A 333 16.52 -35.52 9.46
N ALA A 334 17.32 -34.59 8.93
CA ALA A 334 18.71 -34.36 9.33
C ALA A 334 18.92 -33.61 10.67
N GLY A 335 17.87 -33.12 11.35
CA GLY A 335 17.99 -32.28 12.56
C GLY A 335 17.65 -32.97 13.91
N PRO A 336 18.23 -32.53 15.05
CA PRO A 336 17.92 -33.04 16.39
C PRO A 336 16.44 -32.86 16.76
N ARG A 337 15.73 -33.98 16.97
CA ARG A 337 14.28 -34.02 17.22
C ARG A 337 13.82 -33.13 18.38
N ALA A 338 14.57 -33.12 19.48
CA ALA A 338 14.22 -32.35 20.67
C ALA A 338 14.26 -30.82 20.46
N ARG A 339 15.25 -30.32 19.69
CA ARG A 339 15.38 -28.88 19.41
C ARG A 339 14.26 -28.40 18.48
N GLN A 340 13.92 -29.19 17.47
CA GLN A 340 12.83 -28.88 16.55
C GLN A 340 11.46 -28.98 17.24
N ALA A 341 11.25 -29.98 18.11
CA ALA A 341 10.04 -30.08 18.92
C ALA A 341 9.87 -28.88 19.88
N GLY A 342 10.96 -28.43 20.53
CA GLY A 342 10.93 -27.23 21.38
C GLY A 342 10.56 -25.97 20.61
N ARG A 343 11.14 -25.76 19.42
CA ARG A 343 10.78 -24.64 18.54
C ARG A 343 9.34 -24.75 18.04
N PHE A 344 8.88 -25.95 17.69
CA PHE A 344 7.50 -26.18 17.29
C PHE A 344 6.51 -25.89 18.42
N LEU A 345 6.80 -26.32 19.65
CA LEU A 345 5.98 -26.01 20.83
C LEU A 345 5.87 -24.51 21.08
N PHE A 346 6.97 -23.76 20.92
CA PHE A 346 6.94 -22.30 20.98
C PHE A 346 6.01 -21.71 19.91
N VAL A 347 6.15 -22.13 18.65
CA VAL A 347 5.32 -21.65 17.54
C VAL A 347 3.84 -22.01 17.77
N SER A 348 3.55 -23.23 18.22
CA SER A 348 2.18 -23.68 18.49
C SER A 348 1.55 -22.97 19.68
N GLY A 349 2.30 -22.77 20.77
CA GLY A 349 1.82 -22.07 21.96
C GLY A 349 1.52 -20.59 21.69
N THR A 350 2.42 -19.91 20.98
CA THR A 350 2.20 -18.52 20.55
C THR A 350 1.05 -18.42 19.53
N SER A 351 0.92 -19.40 18.63
CA SER A 351 -0.22 -19.50 17.71
C SER A 351 -1.56 -19.61 18.44
N ALA A 352 -1.64 -20.40 19.50
CA ALA A 352 -2.86 -20.53 20.30
C ALA A 352 -3.26 -19.18 20.93
N GLY A 353 -2.29 -18.45 21.47
CA GLY A 353 -2.50 -17.09 22.00
C GLY A 353 -2.96 -16.10 20.93
N LEU A 354 -2.32 -16.10 19.76
CA LEU A 354 -2.69 -15.24 18.63
C LEU A 354 -4.08 -15.57 18.08
N ASN A 355 -4.46 -16.85 18.05
CA ASN A 355 -5.80 -17.26 17.64
C ASN A 355 -6.87 -16.84 18.64
N ALA A 356 -6.64 -17.03 19.94
CA ALA A 356 -7.57 -16.61 20.98
C ALA A 356 -7.74 -15.08 21.02
N GLY A 357 -6.62 -14.35 21.01
CA GLY A 357 -6.61 -12.89 21.00
C GLY A 357 -7.20 -12.32 19.71
N GLY A 358 -6.88 -12.88 18.55
CA GLY A 358 -7.38 -12.41 17.26
C GLY A 358 -8.90 -12.57 17.13
N VAL A 359 -9.48 -13.67 17.61
CA VAL A 359 -10.95 -13.83 17.64
C VAL A 359 -11.56 -12.82 18.61
N ALA A 360 -11.00 -12.68 19.82
CA ALA A 360 -11.50 -11.70 20.80
C ALA A 360 -11.50 -10.27 20.24
N LEU A 361 -10.44 -9.87 19.51
CA LEU A 361 -10.35 -8.57 18.86
C LEU A 361 -11.39 -8.39 17.75
N LEU A 362 -11.59 -9.39 16.89
CA LEU A 362 -12.59 -9.31 15.82
C LEU A 362 -14.02 -9.24 16.36
N LEU A 363 -14.28 -9.84 17.52
CA LEU A 363 -15.58 -9.77 18.21
C LEU A 363 -15.85 -8.44 18.91
N LEU A 364 -14.88 -7.52 18.99
CA LEU A 364 -15.14 -6.13 19.39
C LEU A 364 -15.99 -5.38 18.34
N LEU A 365 -16.08 -5.90 17.12
CA LEU A 365 -16.93 -5.35 16.07
C LEU A 365 -18.39 -5.82 16.27
N PRO A 366 -19.36 -4.90 16.50
CA PRO A 366 -20.72 -5.25 16.92
C PRO A 366 -21.52 -6.18 15.99
N SER A 367 -21.09 -6.35 14.74
CA SER A 367 -21.75 -7.17 13.71
C SER A 367 -20.90 -8.34 13.21
N MET A 368 -19.74 -8.59 13.80
CA MET A 368 -18.85 -9.65 13.34
C MET A 368 -19.38 -11.03 13.74
N ASN A 369 -19.57 -11.89 12.74
CA ASN A 369 -20.00 -13.27 12.97
C ASN A 369 -18.85 -14.08 13.58
N ASN A 370 -19.13 -14.82 14.66
CA ASN A 370 -18.17 -15.68 15.37
C ASN A 370 -17.42 -16.65 14.44
N GLN A 371 -18.11 -17.25 13.46
CA GLN A 371 -17.49 -18.17 12.51
C GLN A 371 -16.54 -17.45 11.56
N VAL A 372 -16.93 -16.26 11.10
CA VAL A 372 -16.09 -15.44 10.21
C VAL A 372 -14.84 -14.96 10.95
N ALA A 373 -15.00 -14.45 12.18
CA ALA A 373 -13.88 -14.07 13.04
C ALA A 373 -12.90 -15.24 13.23
N TRP A 374 -13.43 -16.42 13.55
CA TRP A 374 -12.64 -17.63 13.74
C TRP A 374 -11.84 -18.05 12.50
N VAL A 375 -12.47 -18.02 11.31
CA VAL A 375 -11.82 -18.41 10.05
C VAL A 375 -10.76 -17.38 9.66
N VAL A 376 -11.10 -16.09 9.72
CA VAL A 376 -10.19 -14.99 9.36
C VAL A 376 -8.97 -14.99 10.28
N THR A 377 -9.17 -15.08 11.59
CA THR A 377 -8.05 -15.13 12.54
C THR A 377 -7.13 -16.32 12.26
N ARG A 378 -7.67 -17.52 12.03
CA ARG A 378 -6.84 -18.70 11.72
C ARG A 378 -6.06 -18.55 10.43
N ALA A 379 -6.69 -18.04 9.38
CA ALA A 379 -6.02 -17.80 8.11
C ALA A 379 -4.85 -16.80 8.29
N VAL A 380 -5.09 -15.70 9.02
CA VAL A 380 -4.06 -14.70 9.31
C VAL A 380 -2.93 -15.31 10.12
N VAL A 381 -3.21 -15.94 11.26
CA VAL A 381 -2.18 -16.54 12.13
C VAL A 381 -1.40 -17.63 11.39
N PHE A 382 -2.06 -18.43 10.55
CA PHE A 382 -1.37 -19.43 9.75
C PHE A 382 -0.39 -18.79 8.77
N LEU A 383 -0.84 -17.83 7.97
CA LEU A 383 -0.04 -17.20 6.91
C LEU A 383 1.10 -16.33 7.45
N THR A 384 0.88 -15.63 8.56
CA THR A 384 1.84 -14.64 9.08
C THR A 384 2.75 -15.19 10.17
N TRP A 385 2.31 -16.22 10.90
CA TRP A 385 3.04 -16.76 12.05
C TRP A 385 3.45 -18.21 11.86
N ASN A 386 2.48 -19.12 11.70
CA ASN A 386 2.78 -20.56 11.69
C ASN A 386 3.64 -20.93 10.49
N TYR A 387 3.22 -20.60 9.28
CA TYR A 387 3.91 -21.03 8.06
C TYR A 387 5.35 -20.49 7.97
N PRO A 388 5.60 -19.17 8.14
CA PRO A 388 6.97 -18.63 8.09
C PRO A 388 7.88 -19.21 9.17
N LEU A 389 7.40 -19.33 10.42
CA LEU A 389 8.23 -19.85 11.52
C LEU A 389 8.48 -21.36 11.39
N LEU A 390 7.51 -22.12 10.89
CA LEU A 390 7.74 -23.54 10.60
C LEU A 390 8.84 -23.69 9.55
N ARG A 391 8.76 -22.93 8.46
CA ARG A 391 9.74 -22.95 7.36
C ARG A 391 11.13 -22.47 7.81
N ASP A 392 11.20 -21.28 8.40
CA ASP A 392 12.46 -20.53 8.59
C ASP A 392 13.10 -20.74 9.97
N HIS A 393 12.32 -21.14 10.97
CA HIS A 393 12.82 -21.27 12.35
C HIS A 393 12.84 -22.73 12.84
N VAL A 394 11.75 -23.47 12.64
CA VAL A 394 11.64 -24.86 13.11
C VAL A 394 12.41 -25.80 12.19
N PHE A 395 12.26 -25.68 10.87
CA PHE A 395 12.82 -26.61 9.88
C PHE A 395 13.92 -26.01 9.00
N SER A 396 14.50 -24.86 9.34
CA SER A 396 15.50 -24.19 8.50
C SER A 396 16.82 -24.95 8.29
N SER A 397 17.18 -25.86 9.19
CA SER A 397 18.36 -26.71 9.03
C SER A 397 18.23 -27.71 7.87
N ALA A 398 17.01 -28.11 7.53
CA ALA A 398 16.75 -29.01 6.41
C ALA A 398 16.89 -28.29 5.05
N LEU A 399 16.56 -27.00 5.01
CA LEU A 399 16.66 -26.16 3.82
C LEU A 399 18.10 -25.69 3.55
N ARG A 400 18.96 -25.61 4.59
CA ARG A 400 20.37 -25.19 4.46
C ARG A 400 21.35 -26.34 4.16
N GLY A 401 20.90 -27.60 4.14
CA GLY A 401 21.76 -28.76 3.84
C GLY A 401 22.85 -29.03 4.89
N GLU A 402 22.77 -28.47 6.10
CA GLU A 402 23.78 -28.67 7.15
C GLU A 402 23.71 -30.12 7.67
N SER A 403 24.69 -30.94 7.27
CA SER A 403 24.90 -32.27 7.82
C SER A 403 25.47 -32.18 9.24
N ILE A 404 25.16 -33.17 10.08
CA ILE A 404 25.41 -33.19 11.53
C ILE A 404 26.92 -33.07 11.92
N SER A 405 27.87 -33.13 10.98
CA SER A 405 29.31 -33.09 11.30
C SER A 405 29.81 -31.75 11.85
N ASP A 406 29.19 -30.63 11.49
CA ASP A 406 29.77 -29.31 11.75
C ASP A 406 29.41 -28.74 13.14
N ALA A 407 28.46 -29.37 13.83
CA ALA A 407 28.09 -28.97 15.19
C ALA A 407 29.03 -29.51 16.28
N SER A 408 29.96 -30.42 15.95
CA SER A 408 30.94 -30.98 16.90
C SER A 408 32.35 -30.40 16.80
N ALA A 409 32.62 -29.52 15.83
CA ALA A 409 33.89 -28.81 15.78
C ALA A 409 33.86 -27.66 16.80
N GLY A 410 34.44 -27.89 17.98
CA GLY A 410 34.74 -26.83 18.94
C GLY A 410 35.54 -25.69 18.31
N PRO A 411 35.61 -24.51 18.95
CA PRO A 411 36.25 -23.34 18.35
C PRO A 411 37.72 -23.63 18.08
N VAL A 412 38.09 -23.76 16.80
CA VAL A 412 39.49 -23.80 16.40
C VAL A 412 40.05 -22.39 16.63
N SER A 413 40.82 -22.29 17.71
CA SER A 413 41.72 -21.18 17.99
C SER A 413 42.68 -21.00 16.81
N LEU A 414 42.62 -19.84 16.15
CA LEU A 414 43.71 -19.35 15.31
C LEU A 414 44.29 -18.09 15.95
N ALA A 415 45.20 -18.31 16.89
CA ALA A 415 46.20 -17.33 17.28
C ALA A 415 47.47 -17.52 16.42
N HIS A 416 47.89 -16.40 15.82
CA HIS A 416 49.24 -16.03 15.37
C HIS A 416 49.90 -16.72 14.16
N ALA A 417 50.03 -15.94 13.08
CA ALA A 417 51.28 -15.40 12.54
C ALA A 417 50.88 -14.31 11.51
N GLY A 418 51.40 -13.09 11.43
CA GLY A 418 52.76 -12.62 11.68
C GLY A 418 53.27 -11.97 10.39
N GLY A 419 53.08 -10.65 10.27
CA GLY A 419 53.76 -9.65 9.43
C GLY A 419 54.33 -9.97 8.04
N ARG A 420 54.06 -9.08 7.07
CA ARG A 420 55.10 -8.28 6.39
C ARG A 420 54.49 -7.19 5.49
N ASP A 421 55.06 -6.00 5.61
CA ASP A 421 54.93 -4.84 4.75
C ASP A 421 55.37 -5.10 3.30
N ALA A 422 54.71 -4.46 2.33
CA ALA A 422 55.25 -3.35 1.53
C ALA A 422 54.52 -3.19 0.16
N PRO A 423 54.38 -1.95 -0.37
CA PRO A 423 53.74 -1.65 -1.65
C PRO A 423 54.76 -1.41 -2.78
N GLN A 424 54.41 -1.80 -4.02
CA GLN A 424 54.96 -1.33 -5.30
C GLN A 424 53.87 -1.60 -6.36
N SER A 425 53.51 -0.75 -7.31
CA SER A 425 53.98 0.55 -7.80
C SER A 425 52.86 1.14 -8.66
#